data_AF-A0A918AFB0-F1
#
_entry.id   AF-A0A918AFB0-F1
#
_cell.length_a   1.000
_cell.length_b   1.000
_cell.length_c   1.000
_cell.angle_alpha   90.00
_cell.angle_beta   90.00
_cell.angle_gamma   90.00
#
_symmetry.space_group_name_H-M   'P 1'
#
loop_
_entity.id
_entity.type
_entity.pdbx_description
1 polymer ?
#
loop_
_entity_poly.entity_id
_entity_poly.type
_entity_poly.pdbx_seq_one_letter_code
_entity_poly.pdbx_strand_id
1 'polypeptide(L)'
;MARWPMRVPEGVWHRDDVVEALESRDISRLLVLIRRYAGYSQTDLSVVTGIAQGRISEYMRGVRQPTLDTIERIATGVRMPPDCRCRLGLAPARSCG
;
A
#
# COMPACT_ATOMS: atom_id res chain seq x y z
N MET A 1 -14.03 -9.00 -15.32
CA MET A 1 -12.89 -8.94 -16.24
C MET A 1 -11.72 -8.25 -15.55
N ALA A 2 -10.84 -8.98 -14.86
CA ALA A 2 -9.64 -8.39 -14.26
C ALA A 2 -8.44 -8.75 -15.13
N ARG A 3 -7.94 -7.78 -15.89
CA ARG A 3 -6.80 -7.89 -16.78
C ARG A 3 -5.66 -7.07 -16.16
N TRP A 4 -4.83 -7.73 -15.34
CA TRP A 4 -3.41 -7.47 -14.98
C TRP A 4 -2.91 -6.02 -14.74
N PRO A 5 -1.94 -5.75 -13.82
CA PRO A 5 -1.21 -6.65 -12.90
C PRO A 5 -1.63 -6.50 -11.44
N MET A 6 -1.46 -7.59 -10.66
CA MET A 6 -1.36 -7.55 -9.20
C MET A 6 0.02 -7.02 -8.74
N ARG A 7 0.49 -5.89 -9.28
CA ARG A 7 1.63 -5.15 -8.72
C ARG A 7 1.49 -3.66 -8.98
N VAL A 8 1.89 -2.85 -8.01
CA VAL A 8 2.04 -1.41 -8.18
C VAL A 8 3.24 -1.15 -9.11
N PRO A 9 3.10 -0.38 -10.20
CA PRO A 9 4.22 -0.05 -11.08
C PRO A 9 5.31 0.71 -10.32
N GLU A 10 6.58 0.45 -10.65
CA GLU A 10 7.73 1.10 -9.98
C GLU A 10 7.68 2.63 -10.07
N GLY A 11 7.25 3.16 -11.22
CA GLY A 11 7.09 4.61 -11.40
C GLY A 11 6.05 5.26 -10.47
N VAL A 12 5.13 4.50 -9.87
CA VAL A 12 4.16 5.04 -8.89
C VAL A 12 4.84 5.30 -7.55
N TRP A 13 5.77 4.44 -7.13
CA TRP A 13 6.46 4.56 -5.84
C TRP A 13 7.36 5.78 -5.74
N HIS A 14 7.88 6.26 -6.87
CA HIS A 14 8.78 7.42 -6.94
C HIS A 14 8.05 8.75 -7.19
N ARG A 15 6.71 8.76 -7.20
CA ARG A 15 5.97 10.02 -7.33
C ARG A 15 6.08 10.82 -6.03
N ASP A 16 6.23 12.13 -6.17
CA ASP A 16 6.38 13.06 -5.05
C ASP A 16 5.27 12.90 -4.00
N ASP A 17 4.01 12.82 -4.43
CA ASP A 17 2.87 12.64 -3.54
C ASP A 17 2.84 11.28 -2.83
N VAL A 18 3.41 10.24 -3.43
CA VAL A 18 3.55 8.91 -2.82
C VAL A 18 4.71 8.90 -1.83
N VAL A 19 5.84 9.53 -2.17
CA VAL A 19 7.00 9.69 -1.29
C VAL A 19 6.62 10.46 -0.03
N GLU A 20 5.95 11.60 -0.17
CA GLU A 20 5.44 12.39 0.95
C GLU A 20 4.52 11.57 1.88
N ALA A 21 3.64 10.75 1.29
CA ALA A 21 2.76 9.87 2.08
C ALA A 21 3.55 8.77 2.82
N LEU A 22 4.63 8.25 2.25
CA LEU A 22 5.51 7.28 2.90
C LEU A 22 6.25 7.92 4.08
N GLU A 23 6.83 9.10 3.88
CA GLU A 23 7.62 9.80 4.92
C GLU A 23 6.74 10.31 6.08
N SER A 24 5.54 10.79 5.78
CA SER A 24 4.53 11.17 6.77
C SER A 24 3.85 9.95 7.43
N ARG A 25 4.10 8.74 6.91
CA ARG A 25 3.46 7.48 7.34
C ARG A 25 1.93 7.53 7.25
N ASP A 26 1.43 8.27 6.26
CA ASP A 26 0.00 8.43 5.99
C ASP A 26 -0.51 7.27 5.13
N ILE A 27 -0.91 6.19 5.80
CA ILE A 27 -1.40 4.97 5.15
C ILE A 27 -2.69 5.21 4.39
N SER A 28 -3.56 6.08 4.90
CA SER A 28 -4.83 6.44 4.27
C SER A 28 -4.57 7.07 2.90
N ARG A 29 -3.70 8.08 2.86
CA ARG A 29 -3.29 8.75 1.62
C ARG A 29 -2.56 7.79 0.69
N LEU A 30 -1.65 6.96 1.21
CA LEU A 30 -0.92 5.97 0.41
C LEU A 30 -1.86 5.02 -0.34
N LEU A 31 -2.88 4.47 0.34
CA LEU A 31 -3.87 3.57 -0.28
C LEU A 31 -4.68 4.28 -1.37
N VAL A 32 -5.02 5.56 -1.17
CA VAL A 32 -5.72 6.39 -2.17
C VAL A 32 -4.85 6.59 -3.41
N LEU A 33 -3.57 6.91 -3.24
CA LEU A 33 -2.64 7.15 -4.34
C LEU A 33 -2.34 5.86 -5.12
N ILE A 34 -2.12 4.73 -4.43
CA ILE A 34 -1.93 3.43 -5.07
C ILE A 34 -3.15 3.08 -5.92
N ARG A 35 -4.37 3.25 -5.38
CA ARG A 35 -5.61 3.05 -6.15
C ARG A 35 -5.67 3.95 -7.38
N ARG A 36 -5.35 5.24 -7.22
CA ARG A 36 -5.43 6.24 -8.29
C ARG A 36 -4.45 5.96 -9.42
N TYR A 37 -3.19 5.65 -9.09
CA TYR A 37 -2.12 5.56 -10.08
C TYR A 37 -1.82 4.14 -10.57
N ALA A 38 -2.05 3.12 -9.73
CA ALA A 38 -1.90 1.72 -10.12
C ALA A 38 -3.22 1.06 -10.55
N GLY A 39 -4.35 1.78 -10.46
CA GLY A 39 -5.65 1.32 -10.95
C GLY A 39 -6.35 0.29 -10.04
N TYR A 40 -5.87 0.08 -8.82
CA TYR A 40 -6.44 -0.88 -7.89
C TYR A 40 -7.83 -0.45 -7.40
N SER A 41 -8.82 -1.34 -7.45
CA SER A 41 -10.06 -1.15 -6.68
C SER A 41 -9.86 -1.51 -5.20
N GLN A 42 -10.83 -1.16 -4.35
CA GLN A 42 -10.80 -1.61 -2.94
C GLN A 42 -10.87 -3.14 -2.84
N THR A 43 -11.54 -3.79 -3.80
CA THR A 43 -11.59 -5.25 -3.91
C THR A 43 -10.24 -5.81 -4.31
N ASP A 44 -9.52 -5.18 -5.24
CA ASP A 44 -8.16 -5.62 -5.60
C ASP A 44 -7.22 -5.50 -4.41
N LEU A 45 -7.26 -4.38 -3.68
CA LEU A 45 -6.50 -4.20 -2.44
C LEU A 45 -6.88 -5.26 -1.41
N SER A 46 -8.16 -5.58 -1.28
CA SER A 46 -8.64 -6.64 -0.39
C SER A 46 -8.03 -7.99 -0.74
N VAL A 47 -8.00 -8.34 -2.03
CA VAL A 47 -7.42 -9.59 -2.55
C VAL A 47 -5.92 -9.64 -2.31
N VAL A 48 -5.18 -8.57 -2.65
CA VAL A 48 -3.70 -8.61 -2.57
C VAL A 48 -3.18 -8.48 -1.13
N THR A 49 -3.90 -7.79 -0.23
CA THR A 49 -3.50 -7.62 1.18
C THR A 49 -4.11 -8.67 2.12
N GLY A 50 -5.14 -9.39 1.67
CA GLY A 50 -5.94 -10.28 2.50
C GLY A 50 -6.75 -9.55 3.59
N ILE A 51 -6.95 -8.24 3.44
CA ILE A 51 -7.75 -7.41 4.37
C ILE A 51 -9.16 -7.28 3.78
N ALA A 52 -10.20 -7.35 4.62
CA ALA A 52 -11.57 -7.16 4.14
C ALA A 52 -11.76 -5.80 3.45
N GLN A 53 -12.49 -5.77 2.33
CA GLN A 53 -12.75 -4.54 1.56
C GLN A 53 -13.38 -3.41 2.40
N GLY A 54 -14.26 -3.75 3.36
CA GLY A 54 -14.79 -2.79 4.34
C GLY A 54 -13.71 -2.12 5.18
N ARG A 55 -12.74 -2.89 5.70
CA ARG A 55 -11.60 -2.37 6.46
C ARG A 55 -10.69 -1.48 5.62
N ILE A 56 -10.43 -1.86 4.37
CA ILE A 56 -9.69 -1.01 3.42
C ILE A 56 -10.40 0.34 3.25
N SER A 57 -11.73 0.33 3.09
CA SER A 57 -12.52 1.56 3.00
C SER A 57 -12.43 2.41 4.27
N GLU A 58 -12.52 1.81 5.45
CA GLU A 58 -12.35 2.52 6.74
C GLU A 58 -10.97 3.17 6.86
N TYR A 59 -9.91 2.47 6.46
CA TYR A 59 -8.54 3.01 6.45
C TYR A 59 -8.41 4.19 5.49
N MET A 60 -8.93 4.06 4.26
CA MET A 60 -8.86 5.14 3.26
C MET A 60 -9.63 6.38 3.67
N ARG A 61 -10.71 6.24 4.45
CA ARG A 61 -11.52 7.35 4.96
C ARG A 61 -10.96 7.95 6.26
N GLY A 62 -9.89 7.39 6.82
CA GLY A 62 -9.32 7.81 8.11
C GLY A 62 -10.20 7.47 9.31
N VAL A 63 -11.26 6.68 9.12
CA VAL A 63 -12.19 6.26 10.20
C VAL A 63 -11.47 5.32 11.17
N ARG A 64 -10.54 4.52 10.65
CA ARG A 64 -9.73 3.60 11.43
C ARG A 64 -8.28 3.73 11.01
N GLN A 65 -7.36 3.64 11.97
CA GLN A 65 -5.93 3.57 11.70
C GLN A 65 -5.48 2.11 11.70
N PRO A 66 -4.68 1.68 10.70
CA PRO A 66 -4.14 0.32 10.67
C PRO A 66 -3.06 0.14 11.74
N THR A 67 -2.98 -1.07 12.31
CA THR A 67 -1.88 -1.45 13.21
C THR A 67 -0.60 -1.70 12.42
N LEU A 68 0.55 -1.77 13.10
CA LEU A 68 1.83 -2.09 12.45
C LEU A 68 1.77 -3.39 11.62
N ASP A 69 1.20 -4.46 12.19
CA ASP A 69 0.97 -5.74 11.47
C ASP A 69 0.15 -5.55 10.19
N THR A 70 -0.91 -4.72 10.26
CA THR A 70 -1.75 -4.43 9.10
C THR A 70 -0.98 -3.65 8.05
N ILE A 71 -0.16 -2.68 8.47
CA ILE A 71 0.69 -1.90 7.56
C ILE A 71 1.70 -2.82 6.86
N GLU A 72 2.31 -3.76 7.59
CA GLU A 72 3.22 -4.75 7.01
C GLU A 72 2.50 -5.66 5.99
N ARG A 73 1.28 -6.11 6.30
CA ARG A 73 0.45 -6.88 5.36
C ARG A 73 0.08 -6.08 4.12
N ILE A 74 -0.25 -4.80 4.27
CA ILE A 74 -0.50 -3.90 3.14
C ILE A 74 0.75 -3.80 2.26
N ALA A 75 1.89 -3.45 2.86
CA ALA A 75 3.16 -3.28 2.16
C ALA A 75 3.58 -4.56 1.42
N THR A 76 3.39 -5.73 2.04
CA THR A 76 3.66 -7.03 1.41
C THR A 76 2.69 -7.34 0.28
N GLY A 77 1.39 -7.10 0.47
CA GLY A 77 0.36 -7.37 -0.52
C GLY A 77 0.51 -6.53 -1.80
N VAL A 78 0.87 -5.26 -1.66
CA VAL A 78 1.11 -4.37 -2.82
C VAL A 78 2.52 -4.52 -3.42
N ARG A 79 3.32 -5.46 -2.90
CA ARG A 79 4.74 -5.66 -3.24
C ARG A 79 5.54 -4.35 -3.17
N MET A 80 5.41 -3.66 -2.05
CA MET A 80 6.14 -2.42 -1.78
C MET A 80 7.66 -2.68 -1.84
N PRO A 81 8.41 -1.89 -2.62
CA PRO A 81 9.86 -2.04 -2.75
C PRO A 81 10.56 -1.72 -1.42
N PRO A 82 11.75 -2.29 -1.18
CA PRO A 82 12.44 -2.18 0.11
C PRO A 82 12.75 -0.73 0.51
N ASP A 83 13.12 0.13 -0.43
CA ASP A 83 13.36 1.57 -0.17
C ASP A 83 12.11 2.25 0.42
N CYS A 84 10.94 2.04 -0.19
CA CYS A 84 9.68 2.57 0.31
C CYS A 84 9.29 2.00 1.68
N ARG A 85 9.60 0.72 1.94
CA ARG A 85 9.39 0.12 3.28
C ARG A 85 10.24 0.83 4.32
N CYS A 86 11.51 1.09 4.02
CA CYS A 86 12.41 1.84 4.90
C CYS A 86 11.90 3.26 5.15
N ARG A 87 11.42 3.99 4.12
CA ARG A 87 10.81 5.33 4.28
C ARG A 87 9.58 5.32 5.19
N LEU A 88 8.78 4.26 5.12
CA LEU A 88 7.61 4.09 5.98
C LEU A 88 7.96 3.71 7.43
N GLY A 89 9.24 3.48 7.72
CA GLY A 89 9.73 2.98 9.01
C GLY A 89 9.46 1.49 9.23
N LEU A 90 9.23 0.73 8.16
CA LEU A 90 9.16 -0.73 8.21
C LEU A 90 10.55 -1.33 8.05
N ALA A 91 10.75 -2.52 8.61
CA ALA A 91 11.91 -3.33 8.26
C ALA A 91 11.88 -3.61 6.74
N PRO A 92 13.04 -3.61 6.06
CA PRO A 92 13.10 -4.09 4.69
C PRO A 92 12.52 -5.51 4.68
N ALA A 93 11.60 -5.79 3.75
CA ALA A 93 11.08 -7.13 3.59
C ALA A 93 12.32 -8.03 3.42
N ARG A 94 12.53 -8.96 4.37
CA ARG A 94 13.72 -9.81 4.41
C ARG A 94 13.90 -10.41 3.02
N SER A 95 14.79 -9.81 2.25
CA SER A 95 15.26 -10.36 1.00
C SER A 95 16.35 -11.30 1.48
N CYS A 96 16.07 -12.60 1.47
CA CYS A 96 17.18 -13.56 1.55
C CYS A 96 18.15 -13.19 0.44
N GLY A 97 19.44 -13.15 0.78
CA GLY A 97 20.52 -12.89 -0.16
C GLY A 97 20.62 -13.90 -1.29
#